data_AF-A0A9E0QLS9-F1
#
_entry.id   AF-A0A9E0QLS9-F1
#
_cell.length_a   1.000
_cell.length_b   1.000
_cell.length_c   1.000
_cell.angle_alpha   90.00
_cell.angle_beta   90.00
_cell.angle_gamma   90.00
#
_symmetry.space_group_name_H-M   'P 1'
#
loop_
_entity.id
_entity.type
_entity.pdbx_description
1 polymer ?
#
loop_
_entity_poly.entity_id
_entity_poly.type
_entity_poly.pdbx_seq_one_letter_code
_entity_poly.pdbx_strand_id
1 'polypeptide(L)' 'MSNQDNHSAQVKADFDAVIVGAGFGGMYMTHKLRNEQGLRVQCYDNGSDVGGTWYWNRYP' A
#
# COMPACT_ATOMS: atom_id res chain seq x y z
N MET A 1 -35.37 -3.79 -23.06
CA MET A 1 -34.14 -2.98 -22.91
C MET A 1 -33.22 -3.75 -21.99
N SER A 2 -32.22 -4.42 -22.56
CA SER A 2 -31.25 -5.25 -21.85
C SER A 2 -30.27 -4.35 -21.09
N ASN A 3 -30.32 -4.36 -19.75
CA ASN A 3 -29.28 -3.76 -18.92
C ASN A 3 -28.15 -4.78 -18.81
N GLN A 4 -27.06 -4.58 -19.58
CA GLN A 4 -25.83 -5.31 -19.38
C GLN A 4 -25.12 -4.70 -18.16
N ASP A 5 -25.29 -5.34 -17.01
CA ASP A 5 -24.52 -5.05 -15.80
C ASP A 5 -23.07 -5.49 -16.04
N ASN A 6 -22.27 -4.59 -16.63
CA ASN A 6 -20.84 -4.77 -16.80
C ASN A 6 -20.14 -4.53 -15.44
N HIS A 7 -20.34 -5.45 -14.49
CA HIS A 7 -19.43 -5.60 -13.38
C HIS A 7 -18.15 -6.22 -13.93
N SER A 8 -17.22 -5.38 -14.38
CA SER A 8 -15.84 -5.78 -14.62
C SER A 8 -15.40 -6.59 -13.40
N ALA A 9 -15.01 -7.85 -13.62
CA ALA A 9 -14.65 -8.78 -12.56
C ALA A 9 -13.67 -8.08 -11.62
N GLN A 10 -14.14 -7.76 -10.41
CA GLN A 10 -13.37 -7.02 -9.44
C GLN A 10 -12.21 -7.93 -9.04
N VAL A 11 -11.01 -7.63 -9.54
CA VAL A 11 -9.79 -8.37 -9.19
C VAL A 11 -9.61 -8.21 -7.68
N LYS A 12 -9.96 -9.25 -6.92
CA LYS A 12 -9.62 -9.31 -5.50
C LYS A 12 -8.11 -9.35 -5.43
N ALA A 13 -7.51 -8.25 -5.01
CA ALA A 13 -6.09 -8.21 -4.73
C ALA A 13 -5.83 -9.05 -3.48
N ASP A 14 -5.26 -10.24 -3.68
CA ASP A 14 -4.96 -11.18 -2.61
C ASP A 14 -3.61 -10.81 -1.98
N PHE A 15 -3.63 -10.34 -0.73
CA PHE A 15 -2.47 -9.90 0.03
C PHE A 15 -2.49 -10.56 1.42
N ASP A 16 -1.33 -11.01 1.88
CA ASP A 16 -1.16 -11.53 3.24
C ASP A 16 -1.15 -10.40 4.29
N ALA A 17 -0.68 -9.22 3.89
CA ALA A 17 -0.67 -8.02 4.73
C ALA A 17 -0.81 -6.73 3.91
N VAL A 18 -1.49 -5.75 4.50
CA VAL A 18 -1.58 -4.38 3.99
C VAL A 18 -1.01 -3.42 5.01
N ILE A 19 -0.13 -2.52 4.57
CA ILE A 19 0.53 -1.52 5.41
C ILE A 19 0.00 -0.14 5.03
N VAL A 20 -0.33 0.68 6.02
CA VAL A 20 -0.75 2.08 5.83
C VAL A 20 0.33 3.01 6.38
N GLY A 21 0.90 3.83 5.51
CA GLY A 21 2.00 4.75 5.76
C GLY A 21 3.35 4.22 5.28
N ALA A 22 4.07 5.02 4.50
CA ALA A 22 5.40 4.81 3.94
C ALA A 22 6.46 5.69 4.63
N GLY A 23 6.33 5.90 5.93
CA GLY A 23 7.41 6.37 6.80
C GLY A 23 8.40 5.25 7.16
N PHE A 24 9.33 5.52 8.08
CA PHE A 24 10.34 4.53 8.52
C PHE A 24 9.73 3.18 8.93
N GLY A 25 8.68 3.21 9.76
CA GLY A 25 8.03 1.99 10.24
C GLY A 25 7.41 1.17 9.11
N GLY A 26 6.67 1.82 8.21
CA GLY A 26 6.02 1.13 7.10
C GLY A 26 6.99 0.61 6.04
N MET A 27 8.06 1.37 5.75
CA MET A 27 9.14 0.90 4.88
C MET A 27 9.84 -0.33 5.46
N TYR A 28 10.19 -0.31 6.75
CA TYR A 28 10.83 -1.45 7.39
C TYR A 28 9.89 -2.66 7.49
N MET A 29 8.62 -2.45 7.81
CA MET A 29 7.64 -3.54 7.85
C MET A 29 7.43 -4.15 6.45
N THR A 30 7.40 -3.32 5.41
CA THR A 30 7.34 -3.81 4.01
C THR A 30 8.58 -4.64 3.69
N HIS A 31 9.77 -4.16 4.04
CA HIS A 31 11.02 -4.90 3.85
C HIS A 31 10.98 -6.25 4.57
N LYS A 32 10.64 -6.25 5.86
CA LYS A 32 10.63 -7.45 6.70
C LYS A 32 9.62 -8.50 6.20
N LEU A 33 8.37 -8.09 6.00
CA LEU A 33 7.33 -9.03 5.59
C LEU A 33 7.53 -9.54 4.16
N ARG A 34 7.95 -8.68 3.23
CA ARG A 34 8.15 -9.07 1.83
C ARG A 34 9.46 -9.84 1.62
N ASN A 35 10.59 -9.30 2.10
CA ASN A 35 11.91 -9.84 1.76
C ASN A 35 12.36 -10.94 2.72
N GLU A 36 12.11 -10.80 4.03
CA GLU A 36 12.57 -11.78 5.03
C GLU A 36 11.55 -12.91 5.23
N GLN A 37 10.25 -12.64 5.08
CA GLN A 37 9.18 -13.63 5.31
C GLN A 37 8.47 -14.10 4.03
N GLY A 38 8.76 -13.49 2.87
CA GLY A 38 8.21 -13.93 1.58
C GLY A 38 6.70 -13.68 1.39
N LEU A 39 6.11 -12.78 2.18
CA LEU A 39 4.68 -12.49 2.11
C LEU A 39 4.33 -11.55 0.96
N ARG A 40 3.11 -11.69 0.42
CA ARG A 40 2.51 -10.77 -0.55
C ARG A 40 1.98 -9.54 0.19
N VAL A 41 2.76 -8.46 0.14
CA VAL A 41 2.47 -7.24 0.89
C VAL A 41 2.28 -6.04 -0.04
N GLN A 42 1.30 -5.21 0.30
CA GLN A 42 1.10 -3.91 -0.33
C GLN A 42 1.12 -2.80 0.71
N CYS A 43 1.90 -1.75 0.45
CA CYS A 43 1.93 -0.53 1.25
C CYS A 43 1.20 0.59 0.50
N TYR A 44 0.41 1.38 1.23
CA TYR A 44 -0.26 2.58 0.74
C TYR A 44 0.12 3.77 1.62
N ASP A 45 0.40 4.92 1.00
CA ASP A 45 0.52 6.21 1.68
C ASP A 45 -0.29 7.24 0.90
N ASN A 46 -0.73 8.30 1.59
CA ASN A 46 -1.34 9.46 0.96
C ASN A 46 -0.29 10.39 0.33
N GLY A 47 0.98 10.28 0.75
CA GLY A 47 2.09 11.02 0.17
C GLY A 47 2.43 10.53 -1.23
N SER A 48 2.92 11.43 -2.08
CA SER A 48 3.38 11.08 -3.43
C SER A 48 4.74 10.37 -3.43
N ASP A 49 5.42 10.31 -2.28
CA ASP A 49 6.71 9.67 -2.08
C ASP A 49 6.82 9.18 -0.62
N VAL A 50 7.86 8.39 -0.32
CA VAL A 50 8.15 7.89 1.03
C VAL A 50 8.64 8.99 1.97
N GLY A 51 8.66 8.69 3.26
CA GLY A 51 9.31 9.52 4.29
C GLY A 51 8.42 9.81 5.50
N GLY A 52 7.11 9.60 5.40
CA GLY A 52 6.16 9.82 6.50
C GLY A 52 6.24 11.25 7.02
N THR A 53 6.52 11.43 8.31
CA THR A 53 6.65 12.76 8.92
C THR A 53 7.66 13.66 8.19
N TRP A 54 8.75 13.10 7.64
CA TRP A 54 9.77 13.86 6.91
C TRP A 54 9.33 14.25 5.49
N TYR A 55 8.39 13.51 4.91
CA TYR A 55 7.76 13.91 3.66
C TYR A 55 6.84 15.11 3.88
N TRP A 56 6.03 15.09 4.95
CA TRP A 56 5.01 16.12 5.21
C TRP A 56 5.55 17.38 5.92
N ASN A 57 6.45 17.22 6.88
CA ASN A 57 6.93 18.34 7.71
C ASN A 57 8.15 19.01 7.06
N ARG A 58 7.89 20.02 6.22
CA ARG A 58 8.92 20.84 5.56
C ARG A 58 8.77 22.31 5.95
N TYR A 59 8.62 22.57 7.25
CA TYR A 59 8.64 23.93 7.76
C TYR A 59 10.04 24.54 7.57
N PRO A 60 10.16 25.88 7.41
CA PRO A 60 11.45 26.55 7.32
C PRO A 60 12.31 26.39 8.58
#